data_AF-R0GIS4-F1
#
_entry.id   AF-R0GIS4-F1
#
_cell.length_a   1.000
_cell.length_b   1.000
_cell.length_c   1.000
_cell.angle_alpha   90.00
_cell.angle_beta   90.00
_cell.angle_gamma   90.00
#
_symmetry.space_group_name_H-M   'P 1'
#
loop_
_entity.id
_entity.type
_entity.pdbx_description
1 polymer ?
#
loop_
_entity_poly.entity_id
_entity_poly.type
_entity_poly.pdbx_seq_one_letter_code
_entity_poly.pdbx_strand_id
1 'polypeptide(L)'
;MAAISPWFSSPLSFSNPRVSSRYIKTITDSRRCTSVSAAISVLDGTNEEQQRISSRDHVGMKRREVMLQIASSAFFLPLAISPAFAETNVAETFRVYTDEVNKYEISIPQDWQVGQAEPNGFKSITAFYPQETSTAANVSIAITGLGPDFTRMESFGKVEAFAETLVSGLDRSWQKPAGVTAKLIDSRASKGFYYIEYTLQNPGEARKHLYSAIGMATNGWYNRLYTVTGQFTDDESAEQSSKIQKTVKSFKFI
;
A
#
# COMPACT_ATOMS: atom_id res chain seq x y z
N MET A 1 -32.90 -42.30 -16.09
CA MET A 1 -32.95 -40.97 -16.75
C MET A 1 -33.67 -40.00 -15.82
N ALA A 2 -33.01 -38.91 -15.44
CA ALA A 2 -33.57 -37.65 -14.90
C ALA A 2 -32.33 -36.74 -14.67
N ALA A 3 -31.98 -35.80 -15.55
CA ALA A 3 -32.67 -34.55 -15.89
C ALA A 3 -32.53 -33.51 -14.77
N ILE A 4 -31.58 -32.59 -14.96
CA ILE A 4 -31.30 -31.43 -14.10
C ILE A 4 -31.94 -30.20 -14.75
N SER A 5 -32.55 -29.32 -13.96
CA SER A 5 -33.10 -28.03 -14.42
C SER A 5 -32.52 -26.87 -13.61
N PRO A 6 -31.95 -25.82 -14.25
CA PRO A 6 -31.42 -24.65 -13.56
C PRO A 6 -32.50 -23.58 -13.33
N TRP A 7 -32.30 -22.72 -12.32
CA TRP A 7 -33.05 -21.48 -12.15
C TRP A 7 -32.21 -20.27 -12.55
N PHE A 8 -32.57 -19.67 -13.68
CA PHE A 8 -32.25 -18.28 -14.03
C PHE A 8 -33.47 -17.42 -13.71
N SER A 9 -33.26 -16.23 -13.14
CA SER A 9 -34.27 -15.16 -13.04
C SER A 9 -33.64 -13.82 -13.41
N SER A 10 -34.21 -13.17 -14.43
CA SER A 10 -33.80 -11.85 -14.91
C SER A 10 -34.34 -10.71 -14.03
N PRO A 11 -33.70 -9.53 -14.02
CA PRO A 11 -34.22 -8.36 -13.30
C PRO A 11 -35.48 -7.78 -13.95
N LEU A 12 -36.43 -7.31 -13.14
CA LEU A 12 -37.63 -6.61 -13.59
C LEU A 12 -37.42 -5.08 -13.67
N SER A 13 -38.19 -4.44 -14.55
CA SER A 13 -38.10 -3.00 -14.86
C SER A 13 -39.28 -2.22 -14.29
N PHE A 14 -38.99 -1.09 -13.64
CA PHE A 14 -39.93 -0.02 -13.26
C PHE A 14 -39.18 1.32 -13.41
N SER A 15 -39.44 2.17 -14.41
CA SER A 15 -40.64 2.98 -14.74
C SER A 15 -40.63 4.37 -14.07
N ASN A 16 -40.44 5.41 -14.88
CA ASN A 16 -40.48 6.83 -14.46
C ASN A 16 -41.90 7.35 -14.21
N PRO A 17 -42.09 8.31 -13.28
CA PRO A 17 -43.06 9.40 -13.39
C PRO A 17 -42.42 10.68 -13.95
N ARG A 18 -43.20 11.59 -14.57
CA ARG A 18 -42.71 12.82 -15.22
C ARG A 18 -43.79 13.92 -15.23
N VAL A 19 -43.39 15.21 -15.14
CA VAL A 19 -44.25 16.42 -15.30
C VAL A 19 -45.21 16.64 -14.10
N SER A 20 -45.59 17.83 -13.60
CA SER A 20 -45.67 19.24 -14.05
C SER A 20 -45.47 20.21 -12.84
N SER A 21 -45.34 21.54 -12.89
CA SER A 21 -45.07 22.52 -13.97
C SER A 21 -44.61 23.87 -13.36
N ARG A 22 -43.62 24.53 -13.98
CA ARG A 22 -43.36 26.01 -14.00
C ARG A 22 -43.38 26.82 -12.69
N TYR A 23 -42.23 27.44 -12.39
CA TYR A 23 -42.17 28.91 -12.33
C TYR A 23 -40.86 29.40 -12.96
N ILE A 24 -40.92 30.46 -13.77
CA ILE A 24 -39.74 31.08 -14.39
C ILE A 24 -39.72 32.55 -13.95
N LYS A 25 -38.57 33.03 -13.48
CA LYS A 25 -38.28 34.46 -13.36
C LYS A 25 -36.94 34.77 -14.00
N THR A 26 -36.98 35.33 -15.19
CA THR A 26 -35.84 35.91 -15.89
C THR A 26 -35.38 37.19 -15.20
N ILE A 27 -34.07 37.36 -15.04
CA ILE A 27 -33.45 38.67 -14.85
C ILE A 27 -32.34 38.82 -15.91
N THR A 28 -32.63 39.62 -16.93
CA THR A 28 -31.63 40.33 -17.75
C THR A 28 -31.12 41.53 -16.93
N ASP A 29 -29.86 41.96 -17.02
CA ASP A 29 -29.38 42.79 -18.14
C ASP A 29 -27.83 42.92 -18.19
N SER A 30 -27.36 43.49 -19.30
CA SER A 30 -26.00 43.80 -19.75
C SER A 30 -25.18 44.77 -18.89
N ARG A 31 -23.85 44.56 -18.86
CA ARG A 31 -22.78 45.49 -19.34
C ARG A 31 -21.45 44.73 -19.48
N ARG A 32 -20.84 44.64 -20.66
CA ARG A 32 -19.94 45.61 -21.34
C ARG A 32 -18.62 45.90 -20.60
N CYS A 33 -17.52 45.34 -21.11
CA CYS A 33 -16.18 45.95 -21.29
C CYS A 33 -15.32 44.94 -22.10
N THR A 34 -15.22 45.10 -23.42
CA THR A 34 -14.10 45.75 -24.15
C THR A 34 -12.79 44.97 -24.16
N SER A 35 -12.47 44.43 -25.33
CA SER A 35 -11.18 43.85 -25.72
C SER A 35 -10.04 44.87 -25.73
N VAL A 36 -8.83 44.44 -25.39
CA VAL A 36 -7.59 45.05 -25.86
C VAL A 36 -6.66 43.96 -26.38
N SER A 37 -6.35 44.02 -27.68
CA SER A 37 -5.26 43.23 -28.27
C SER A 37 -3.95 44.03 -28.13
N ALA A 38 -2.88 43.39 -27.66
CA ALA A 38 -1.53 43.92 -27.80
C ALA A 38 -0.83 43.20 -28.97
N ALA A 39 -0.17 43.95 -29.84
CA ALA A 39 0.39 43.45 -31.09
C ALA A 39 1.88 43.09 -30.98
N ILE A 40 2.36 42.39 -32.01
CA ILE A 40 3.75 42.01 -32.25
C ILE A 40 4.67 43.24 -32.34
N SER A 41 5.88 43.12 -31.81
CA SER A 41 7.04 43.85 -32.35
C SER A 41 8.21 42.88 -32.59
N VAL A 42 8.82 42.99 -33.78
CA VAL A 42 10.02 42.27 -34.22
C VAL A 42 11.00 43.32 -34.72
N LEU A 43 12.27 43.19 -34.34
CA LEU A 43 13.52 43.75 -34.88
C LEU A 43 14.60 43.19 -33.92
N ASP A 44 15.46 42.22 -34.26
CA ASP A 44 16.46 42.14 -35.35
C ASP A 44 17.70 43.02 -35.12
N GLY A 45 18.89 42.44 -35.36
CA GLY A 45 20.22 43.00 -35.03
C GLY A 45 21.28 41.91 -34.81
N THR A 46 22.41 41.99 -35.52
CA THR A 46 23.33 40.86 -35.78
C THR A 46 24.79 41.08 -35.31
N ASN A 47 25.67 40.10 -35.64
CA ASN A 47 27.15 40.05 -35.52
C ASN A 47 27.64 39.44 -34.17
N GLU A 48 28.62 38.54 -34.04
CA GLU A 48 29.94 38.29 -34.72
C GLU A 48 31.01 39.36 -34.41
N GLU A 49 32.28 39.10 -34.03
CA GLU A 49 33.02 37.87 -33.61
C GLU A 49 33.90 38.28 -32.36
N GLN A 50 35.08 37.78 -31.92
CA GLN A 50 36.10 36.83 -32.41
C GLN A 50 36.81 36.06 -31.27
N GLN A 51 37.44 34.92 -31.64
CA GLN A 51 38.56 34.20 -31.00
C GLN A 51 39.57 35.07 -30.18
N ARG A 52 40.37 34.55 -29.22
CA ARG A 52 41.55 33.67 -29.44
C ARG A 52 42.22 33.16 -28.13
N ILE A 53 42.91 32.00 -28.23
CA ILE A 53 44.26 31.62 -27.72
C ILE A 53 44.66 32.17 -26.32
N SER A 54 45.09 31.41 -25.29
CA SER A 54 45.91 30.19 -25.17
C SER A 54 45.62 29.49 -23.81
N SER A 55 46.25 28.42 -23.32
CA SER A 55 47.46 27.68 -23.73
C SER A 55 47.36 26.19 -23.38
N ARG A 56 48.21 25.38 -24.03
CA ARG A 56 48.45 23.96 -23.72
C ARG A 56 49.81 23.83 -23.06
N ASP A 57 49.88 23.13 -21.93
CA ASP A 57 51.17 22.66 -21.40
C ASP A 57 51.06 21.24 -20.82
N HIS A 58 52.20 20.56 -20.70
CA HIS A 58 52.32 19.12 -20.47
C HIS A 58 53.17 18.78 -19.22
N VAL A 59 53.34 17.47 -18.97
CA VAL A 59 54.30 16.85 -18.03
C VAL A 59 53.93 16.89 -16.54
N GLY A 60 53.62 15.72 -15.98
CA GLY A 60 53.35 15.53 -14.54
C GLY A 60 53.52 14.08 -14.03
N MET A 61 54.24 13.22 -14.75
CA MET A 61 54.36 11.79 -14.39
C MET A 61 55.40 11.53 -13.28
N LYS A 62 54.95 11.00 -12.12
CA LYS A 62 55.70 10.16 -11.17
C LYS A 62 54.69 9.40 -10.30
N ARG A 63 54.65 8.05 -10.33
CA ARG A 63 55.58 7.06 -9.75
C ARG A 63 55.48 6.95 -8.22
N ARG A 64 54.74 5.92 -7.78
CA ARG A 64 54.81 5.13 -6.52
C ARG A 64 53.55 4.25 -6.47
N GLU A 65 53.53 3.05 -5.92
CA GLU A 65 54.57 2.01 -5.80
C GLU A 65 53.79 0.69 -5.64
N VAL A 66 54.11 -0.38 -6.37
CA VAL A 66 53.45 -1.68 -6.17
C VAL A 66 54.27 -2.48 -5.18
N MET A 67 53.70 -2.83 -4.02
CA MET A 67 54.31 -3.78 -3.09
C MET A 67 53.50 -5.09 -3.08
N LEU A 68 54.24 -6.20 -3.11
CA LEU A 68 53.71 -7.54 -3.39
C LEU A 68 53.24 -8.27 -2.11
N GLN A 69 52.43 -9.30 -2.34
CA GLN A 69 51.97 -10.34 -1.44
C GLN A 69 52.98 -10.77 -0.36
N ILE A 70 52.46 -11.08 0.83
CA ILE A 70 52.98 -12.16 1.68
C ILE A 70 51.86 -13.20 1.78
N ALA A 71 52.22 -14.49 1.70
CA ALA A 71 51.28 -15.60 1.71
C ALA A 71 51.78 -16.72 2.65
N SER A 72 50.86 -17.63 2.99
CA SER A 72 51.08 -18.86 3.77
C SER A 72 51.40 -18.70 5.26
N SER A 73 51.07 -19.63 6.15
CA SER A 73 49.99 -20.65 6.18
C SER A 73 50.02 -21.35 7.54
N ALA A 74 48.88 -21.59 8.19
CA ALA A 74 48.81 -22.49 9.35
C ALA A 74 47.48 -23.25 9.37
N PHE A 75 47.54 -24.57 9.53
CA PHE A 75 46.37 -25.44 9.63
C PHE A 75 45.78 -25.38 11.05
N PHE A 76 44.48 -25.15 11.15
CA PHE A 76 43.69 -25.55 12.31
C PHE A 76 42.45 -26.32 11.84
N LEU A 77 42.03 -27.28 12.66
CA LEU A 77 41.13 -28.36 12.27
C LEU A 77 39.71 -27.86 11.98
N PRO A 78 38.97 -28.45 11.03
CA PRO A 78 37.53 -28.27 10.95
C PRO A 78 36.90 -28.91 12.18
N LEU A 79 36.50 -28.09 13.16
CA LEU A 79 35.65 -28.56 14.24
C LEU A 79 34.31 -28.99 13.63
N ALA A 80 34.07 -30.30 13.60
CA ALA A 80 32.81 -30.86 13.15
C ALA A 80 31.71 -30.51 14.15
N ILE A 81 31.09 -29.34 13.97
CA ILE A 81 29.85 -28.98 14.65
C ILE A 81 28.76 -29.86 14.06
N SER A 82 28.55 -31.03 14.66
CA SER A 82 27.32 -31.78 14.49
C SER A 82 26.15 -30.85 14.79
N PRO A 83 25.12 -30.79 13.94
CA PRO A 83 23.86 -30.15 14.32
C PRO A 83 23.23 -31.01 15.42
N ALA A 84 23.54 -30.68 16.67
CA ALA A 84 22.85 -31.22 17.83
C ALA A 84 21.36 -30.89 17.64
N PHE A 85 20.52 -31.93 17.70
CA PHE A 85 19.08 -31.81 17.47
C PHE A 85 18.44 -31.15 18.69
N ALA A 86 18.62 -29.83 18.79
CA ALA A 86 18.26 -29.03 19.95
C ALA A 86 16.73 -28.88 20.03
N GLU A 87 16.20 -29.17 21.21
CA GLU A 87 14.77 -29.27 21.48
C GLU A 87 14.04 -27.94 21.25
N THR A 88 12.81 -28.05 20.76
CA THR A 88 12.00 -27.00 20.13
C THR A 88 11.88 -25.69 20.94
N ASN A 89 12.79 -24.76 20.67
CA ASN A 89 12.55 -23.33 20.82
C ASN A 89 12.64 -22.71 19.43
N VAL A 90 11.49 -22.60 18.74
CA VAL A 90 11.44 -22.08 17.37
C VAL A 90 11.74 -20.58 17.40
N ALA A 91 13.00 -20.23 17.18
CA ALA A 91 13.36 -18.87 16.78
C ALA A 91 12.56 -18.54 15.52
N GLU A 92 11.59 -17.61 15.64
CA GLU A 92 10.66 -17.29 14.56
C GLU A 92 11.42 -16.81 13.32
N THR A 93 11.61 -17.69 12.34
CA THR A 93 12.34 -17.33 11.13
C THR A 93 11.42 -16.52 10.21
N PHE A 94 11.61 -15.21 10.22
CA PHE A 94 11.00 -14.31 9.22
C PHE A 94 11.87 -14.29 7.97
N ARG A 95 11.25 -14.47 6.80
CA ARG A 95 11.86 -14.24 5.48
C ARG A 95 11.37 -12.90 4.93
N VAL A 96 12.24 -12.14 4.27
CA VAL A 96 11.83 -10.91 3.57
C VAL A 96 11.17 -11.31 2.24
N TYR A 97 9.98 -10.76 1.99
CA TYR A 97 9.32 -10.78 0.69
C TYR A 97 9.39 -9.37 0.10
N THR A 98 9.93 -9.25 -1.11
CA THR A 98 10.14 -7.99 -1.82
C THR A 98 9.38 -8.01 -3.15
N ASP A 99 8.60 -6.96 -3.41
CA ASP A 99 7.84 -6.78 -4.65
C ASP A 99 8.43 -5.59 -5.42
N GLU A 100 9.33 -5.90 -6.37
CA GLU A 100 10.01 -4.88 -7.18
C GLU A 100 9.07 -4.13 -8.14
N VAL A 101 7.90 -4.69 -8.45
CA VAL A 101 6.92 -4.09 -9.38
C VAL A 101 6.06 -3.07 -8.64
N ASN A 102 5.72 -3.34 -7.39
CA ASN A 102 4.89 -2.48 -6.55
C ASN A 102 5.66 -1.68 -5.49
N LYS A 103 6.99 -1.83 -5.42
CA LYS A 103 7.91 -1.04 -4.59
C LYS A 103 7.60 -1.11 -3.10
N TYR A 104 7.51 -2.33 -2.57
CA TYR A 104 7.51 -2.60 -1.14
C TYR A 104 8.32 -3.85 -0.77
N GLU A 105 8.69 -3.95 0.50
CA GLU A 105 9.08 -5.22 1.12
C GLU A 105 8.44 -5.39 2.51
N ILE A 106 8.31 -6.64 2.94
CA ILE A 106 7.68 -7.05 4.20
C ILE A 106 8.33 -8.34 4.72
N SER A 107 8.61 -8.41 6.02
CA SER A 107 9.11 -9.62 6.67
C SER A 107 7.95 -10.52 7.07
N ILE A 108 7.79 -11.65 6.40
CA ILE A 108 6.73 -12.64 6.63
C ILE A 108 7.30 -13.90 7.26
N PRO A 109 6.51 -14.69 8.02
CA PRO A 109 6.98 -15.97 8.55
C PRO A 109 7.41 -16.95 7.45
N GLN A 110 8.48 -17.71 7.70
CA GLN A 110 8.99 -18.70 6.74
C GLN A 110 8.00 -19.84 6.48
N ASP A 111 7.12 -20.14 7.44
CA ASP A 111 6.03 -21.13 7.37
C ASP A 111 4.80 -20.67 6.55
N TRP A 112 4.74 -19.41 6.11
CA TRP A 112 3.57 -18.87 5.41
C TRP A 112 3.66 -19.03 3.89
N GLN A 113 2.52 -19.26 3.25
CA GLN A 113 2.36 -19.27 1.80
C GLN A 113 2.08 -17.86 1.27
N VAL A 114 2.15 -17.68 -0.05
CA VAL A 114 1.84 -16.42 -0.74
C VAL A 114 0.82 -16.70 -1.84
N GLY A 115 -0.31 -16.00 -1.80
CA GLY A 115 -1.30 -15.98 -2.87
C GLY A 115 -1.42 -14.58 -3.47
N GLN A 116 -1.70 -14.49 -4.77
CA GLN A 116 -2.10 -13.24 -5.42
C GLN A 116 -3.53 -13.40 -5.93
N ALA A 117 -4.36 -12.37 -5.74
CA ALA A 117 -5.75 -12.36 -6.19
C ALA A 117 -5.93 -11.44 -7.40
N GLU A 118 -6.93 -11.75 -8.24
CA GLU A 118 -7.22 -11.01 -9.47
C GLU A 118 -7.61 -9.55 -9.15
N PRO A 119 -7.08 -8.55 -9.90
CA PRO A 119 -7.28 -7.12 -9.62
C PRO A 119 -8.71 -6.62 -9.93
N ASN A 120 -9.68 -7.02 -9.13
CA ASN A 120 -11.05 -6.51 -9.17
C ASN A 120 -11.14 -5.13 -8.51
N GLY A 121 -10.90 -4.06 -9.28
CA GLY A 121 -10.91 -2.66 -8.84
C GLY A 121 -9.64 -2.21 -8.10
N PHE A 122 -8.98 -3.12 -7.39
CA PHE A 122 -7.61 -2.94 -6.87
C PHE A 122 -6.58 -3.00 -8.01
N LYS A 123 -5.39 -2.43 -7.80
CA LYS A 123 -4.24 -2.56 -8.72
C LYS A 123 -3.47 -3.86 -8.52
N SER A 124 -3.44 -4.37 -7.28
CA SER A 124 -2.87 -5.65 -6.91
C SER A 124 -3.39 -6.03 -5.52
N ILE A 125 -3.53 -7.34 -5.27
CA ILE A 125 -3.81 -7.91 -3.95
C ILE A 125 -2.85 -9.09 -3.75
N THR A 126 -2.04 -9.03 -2.70
CA THR A 126 -1.18 -10.14 -2.26
C THR A 126 -1.60 -10.56 -0.85
N ALA A 127 -1.75 -11.86 -0.60
CA ALA A 127 -2.13 -12.42 0.69
C ALA A 127 -1.08 -13.43 1.18
N PHE A 128 -0.81 -13.39 2.48
CA PHE A 128 0.11 -14.26 3.19
C PHE A 128 -0.66 -14.98 4.29
N TYR A 129 -0.56 -16.30 4.34
CA TYR A 129 -1.35 -17.14 5.24
C TYR A 129 -0.55 -18.36 5.70
N PRO A 130 -0.79 -18.91 6.90
CA PRO A 130 -0.11 -20.12 7.37
C PRO A 130 -0.44 -21.32 6.48
N GLN A 131 0.48 -22.28 6.39
CA GLN A 131 0.23 -23.55 5.71
C GLN A 131 -0.86 -24.40 6.39
N GLU A 132 -1.07 -24.21 7.70
CA GLU A 132 -2.15 -24.86 8.44
C GLU A 132 -3.46 -24.07 8.29
N THR A 133 -4.42 -24.66 7.56
CA THR A 133 -5.74 -24.04 7.27
C THR A 133 -6.67 -23.94 8.48
N SER A 134 -6.22 -24.36 9.67
CA SER A 134 -6.96 -24.34 10.93
C SER A 134 -6.92 -22.97 11.63
N THR A 135 -6.03 -22.08 11.21
CA THR A 135 -5.82 -20.75 11.80
C THR A 135 -6.50 -19.69 10.93
N ALA A 136 -7.26 -18.77 11.53
CA ALA A 136 -7.90 -17.65 10.84
C ALA A 136 -6.92 -16.50 10.54
N ALA A 137 -5.76 -16.49 11.20
CA ALA A 137 -4.60 -15.64 10.93
C ALA A 137 -4.28 -15.48 9.44
N ASN A 138 -4.22 -14.24 8.95
CA ASN A 138 -3.55 -13.92 7.70
C ASN A 138 -3.02 -12.47 7.71
N VAL A 139 -2.21 -12.12 6.71
CA VAL A 139 -1.87 -10.74 6.36
C VAL A 139 -2.14 -10.52 4.88
N SER A 140 -2.82 -9.45 4.53
CA SER A 140 -3.10 -9.07 3.15
C SER A 140 -2.55 -7.67 2.84
N ILE A 141 -2.11 -7.47 1.60
CA ILE A 141 -1.67 -6.18 1.05
C ILE A 141 -2.56 -5.88 -0.14
N ALA A 142 -3.41 -4.87 -0.01
CA ALA A 142 -4.26 -4.36 -1.08
C ALA A 142 -3.71 -3.00 -1.57
N ILE A 143 -3.52 -2.87 -2.88
CA ILE A 143 -2.99 -1.65 -3.51
C ILE A 143 -4.09 -1.00 -4.33
N THR A 144 -4.42 0.27 -4.05
CA THR A 144 -5.34 1.08 -4.86
C THR A 144 -4.60 2.23 -5.54
N GLY A 145 -5.11 2.67 -6.69
CA GLY A 145 -4.65 3.92 -7.31
C GLY A 145 -5.39 5.12 -6.71
N LEU A 146 -4.69 6.23 -6.51
CA LEU A 146 -5.23 7.46 -5.95
C LEU A 146 -5.38 8.55 -7.00
N GLY A 147 -6.35 9.45 -6.78
CA GLY A 147 -6.49 10.68 -7.54
C GLY A 147 -5.37 11.69 -7.26
N PRO A 148 -5.16 12.68 -8.14
CA PRO A 148 -4.06 13.65 -8.04
C PRO A 148 -4.10 14.51 -6.77
N ASP A 149 -5.27 14.70 -6.17
CA ASP A 149 -5.48 15.49 -4.95
C ASP A 149 -4.88 14.82 -3.69
N PHE A 150 -4.73 13.50 -3.73
CA PHE A 150 -4.15 12.70 -2.64
C PHE A 150 -2.63 12.61 -2.85
N THR A 151 -1.91 13.61 -2.33
CA THR A 151 -0.45 13.75 -2.48
C THR A 151 0.34 13.30 -1.26
N ARG A 152 -0.31 13.18 -0.09
CA ARG A 152 0.28 12.73 1.18
C ARG A 152 -0.77 12.00 2.02
N MET A 153 -0.36 11.29 3.07
CA MET A 153 -1.33 10.67 4.00
C MET A 153 -2.26 11.71 4.65
N GLU A 154 -1.77 12.91 4.92
CA GLU A 154 -2.56 14.01 5.49
C GLU A 154 -3.65 14.53 4.53
N SER A 155 -3.64 14.17 3.24
CA SER A 155 -4.77 14.40 2.33
C SER A 155 -6.04 13.64 2.75
N PHE A 156 -5.92 12.61 3.59
CA PHE A 156 -7.06 11.90 4.19
C PHE A 156 -7.51 12.51 5.55
N GLY A 157 -6.90 13.63 5.98
CA GLY A 157 -7.17 14.26 7.27
C GLY A 157 -6.18 13.84 8.35
N LYS A 158 -6.65 13.74 9.61
CA LYS A 158 -5.87 13.18 10.73
C LYS A 158 -6.18 11.71 10.91
N VAL A 159 -5.23 10.95 11.47
CA VAL A 159 -5.35 9.49 11.63
C VAL A 159 -6.55 9.07 12.48
N GLU A 160 -6.92 9.84 13.50
CA GLU A 160 -8.04 9.54 14.39
C GLU A 160 -9.37 9.67 13.64
N ALA A 161 -9.57 10.79 12.94
CA ALA A 161 -10.77 11.04 12.13
C ALA A 161 -10.87 10.09 10.92
N PHE A 162 -9.74 9.75 10.30
CA PHE A 162 -9.66 8.75 9.25
C PHE A 162 -10.04 7.35 9.76
N ALA A 163 -9.51 6.94 10.93
CA ALA A 163 -9.83 5.66 11.56
C ALA A 163 -11.29 5.57 12.01
N GLU A 164 -11.84 6.64 12.60
CA GLU A 164 -13.26 6.74 12.94
C GLU A 164 -14.15 6.62 11.69
N THR A 165 -13.79 7.32 10.60
CA THR A 165 -14.51 7.25 9.32
C THR A 165 -14.42 5.86 8.69
N LEU A 166 -13.26 5.20 8.76
CA LEU A 166 -13.07 3.84 8.26
C LEU A 166 -13.92 2.83 9.05
N VAL A 167 -13.87 2.86 10.38
CA VAL A 167 -14.54 1.86 11.22
C VAL A 167 -16.06 2.10 11.28
N SER A 168 -16.54 3.33 11.38
CA SER A 168 -17.97 3.64 11.21
C SER A 168 -18.45 3.33 9.78
N GLY A 169 -17.58 3.50 8.79
CA GLY A 169 -17.76 3.03 7.42
C GLY A 169 -17.96 1.52 7.31
N LEU A 170 -17.44 0.72 8.24
CA LEU A 170 -17.65 -0.74 8.32
C LEU A 170 -18.85 -1.15 9.19
N ASP A 171 -19.22 -0.37 10.22
CA ASP A 171 -20.26 -0.77 11.18
C ASP A 171 -21.68 -0.79 10.57
N ARG A 172 -22.38 -1.92 10.77
CA ARG A 172 -23.76 -2.18 10.34
C ARG A 172 -24.61 -2.74 11.49
N SER A 173 -24.14 -2.63 12.73
CA SER A 173 -24.85 -3.02 13.95
C SER A 173 -26.28 -2.47 14.04
N TRP A 174 -26.51 -1.27 13.50
CA TRP A 174 -27.78 -0.54 13.46
C TRP A 174 -28.85 -1.12 12.51
N GLN A 175 -28.48 -2.03 11.61
CA GLN A 175 -29.42 -2.61 10.63
C GLN A 175 -30.35 -3.66 11.26
N LYS A 176 -31.41 -4.05 10.54
CA LYS A 176 -32.36 -5.09 10.96
C LYS A 176 -32.58 -6.09 9.81
N PRO A 177 -32.16 -7.37 9.94
CA PRO A 177 -31.43 -7.96 11.07
C PRO A 177 -30.07 -7.27 11.33
N ALA A 178 -29.55 -7.40 12.55
CA ALA A 178 -28.30 -6.77 12.96
C ALA A 178 -27.15 -7.21 12.03
N GLY A 179 -26.40 -6.24 11.52
CA GLY A 179 -25.27 -6.47 10.62
C GLY A 179 -23.95 -6.68 11.36
N VAL A 180 -22.86 -6.59 10.59
CA VAL A 180 -21.49 -6.58 11.10
C VAL A 180 -21.33 -5.50 12.17
N THR A 181 -20.79 -5.85 13.34
CA THR A 181 -20.39 -4.88 14.36
C THR A 181 -18.90 -4.56 14.22
N ALA A 182 -18.54 -3.29 14.13
CA ALA A 182 -17.14 -2.86 14.07
C ALA A 182 -16.79 -1.84 15.18
N LYS A 183 -15.58 -1.94 15.76
CA LYS A 183 -15.13 -1.07 16.86
C LYS A 183 -13.64 -0.73 16.78
N LEU A 184 -13.31 0.55 16.87
CA LEU A 184 -11.93 1.05 16.93
C LEU A 184 -11.29 0.74 18.32
N ILE A 185 -10.02 0.34 18.32
CA ILE A 185 -9.20 0.12 19.52
C ILE A 185 -8.14 1.22 19.65
N ASP A 186 -7.29 1.38 18.63
CA ASP A 186 -6.20 2.37 18.58
C ASP A 186 -6.06 2.94 17.15
N SER A 187 -5.54 4.17 17.05
CA SER A 187 -5.27 4.86 15.80
C SER A 187 -4.07 5.79 15.97
N ARG A 188 -2.96 5.51 15.27
CA ARG A 188 -1.70 6.26 15.42
C ARG A 188 -0.97 6.48 14.10
N ALA A 189 -0.41 7.68 13.92
CA ALA A 189 0.43 8.01 12.77
C ALA A 189 1.91 7.86 13.12
N SER A 190 2.70 7.21 12.27
CA SER A 190 4.15 7.15 12.41
C SER A 190 4.86 6.84 11.09
N LYS A 191 6.00 7.50 10.83
CA LYS A 191 6.87 7.26 9.65
C LYS A 191 6.15 7.33 8.28
N GLY A 192 5.09 8.13 8.15
CA GLY A 192 4.29 8.22 6.91
C GLY A 192 3.24 7.12 6.75
N PHE A 193 2.97 6.34 7.80
CA PHE A 193 1.91 5.34 7.86
C PHE A 193 0.88 5.69 8.93
N TYR A 194 -0.38 5.33 8.68
CA TYR A 194 -1.46 5.27 9.66
C TYR A 194 -1.63 3.81 10.10
N TYR A 195 -1.42 3.55 11.38
CA TYR A 195 -1.67 2.25 12.00
C TYR A 195 -3.02 2.33 12.72
N ILE A 196 -3.90 1.36 12.45
CA ILE A 196 -5.27 1.32 12.96
C ILE A 196 -5.52 -0.08 13.49
N GLU A 197 -5.89 -0.17 14.76
CA GLU A 197 -6.23 -1.42 15.44
C GLU A 197 -7.74 -1.41 15.69
N TYR A 198 -8.49 -2.37 15.14
CA TYR A 198 -9.96 -2.42 15.27
C TYR A 198 -10.48 -3.85 15.31
N THR A 199 -11.67 -4.04 15.85
CA THR A 199 -12.38 -5.33 15.82
C THR A 199 -13.55 -5.32 14.84
N LEU A 200 -13.85 -6.50 14.31
CA LEU A 200 -14.98 -6.77 13.43
C LEU A 200 -15.62 -8.08 13.88
N GLN A 201 -16.93 -8.06 14.10
CA GLN A 201 -17.70 -9.22 14.55
C GLN A 201 -18.94 -9.38 13.67
N ASN A 202 -18.95 -10.44 12.84
CA ASN A 202 -20.11 -10.79 12.04
C ASN A 202 -21.17 -11.50 12.91
N PRO A 203 -22.47 -11.36 12.62
CA PRO A 203 -23.52 -12.10 13.33
C PRO A 203 -23.32 -13.61 13.21
N GLY A 204 -23.06 -14.27 14.34
CA GLY A 204 -22.82 -15.72 14.40
C GLY A 204 -21.38 -16.17 14.20
N GLU A 205 -20.42 -15.27 13.98
CA GLU A 205 -18.99 -15.60 13.94
C GLU A 205 -18.26 -15.15 15.22
N ALA A 206 -17.08 -15.75 15.46
CA ALA A 206 -16.11 -15.24 16.42
C ALA A 206 -15.65 -13.82 16.02
N ARG A 207 -15.27 -13.02 17.02
CA ARG A 207 -14.72 -11.68 16.77
C ARG A 207 -13.33 -11.79 16.16
N LYS A 208 -13.09 -10.98 15.14
CA LYS A 208 -11.81 -10.79 14.47
C LYS A 208 -11.19 -9.46 14.93
N HIS A 209 -9.90 -9.48 15.23
CA HIS A 209 -9.06 -8.30 15.38
C HIS A 209 -8.35 -8.05 14.06
N LEU A 210 -8.26 -6.77 13.68
CA LEU A 210 -7.62 -6.32 12.46
C LEU A 210 -6.57 -5.27 12.83
N TYR A 211 -5.33 -5.55 12.47
CA TYR A 211 -4.19 -4.66 12.62
C TYR A 211 -3.78 -4.17 11.23
N SER A 212 -4.19 -2.95 10.89
CA SER A 212 -3.92 -2.35 9.57
C SER A 212 -2.80 -1.32 9.65
N ALA A 213 -1.85 -1.38 8.71
CA ALA A 213 -0.92 -0.31 8.38
C ALA A 213 -1.24 0.22 6.97
N ILE A 214 -1.53 1.51 6.88
CA ILE A 214 -1.95 2.17 5.63
C ILE A 214 -0.95 3.27 5.32
N GLY A 215 -0.37 3.23 4.12
CA GLY A 215 0.65 4.20 3.67
C GLY A 215 0.50 4.56 2.20
N MET A 216 1.14 5.66 1.80
CA MET A 216 1.11 6.15 0.42
C MET A 216 2.52 6.20 -0.16
N ALA A 217 2.66 5.70 -1.39
CA ALA A 217 3.86 5.90 -2.21
C ALA A 217 3.48 6.21 -3.66
N THR A 218 4.38 6.87 -4.39
CA THR A 218 4.21 7.15 -5.82
C THR A 218 4.99 6.14 -6.66
N ASN A 219 4.46 5.75 -7.82
CA ASN A 219 5.21 4.96 -8.81
C ASN A 219 5.83 5.82 -9.93
N GLY A 220 5.88 7.15 -9.74
CA GLY A 220 6.34 8.11 -10.74
C GLY A 220 5.26 8.58 -11.74
N TRP A 221 4.14 7.86 -11.86
CA TRP A 221 2.99 8.25 -12.69
C TRP A 221 1.74 8.62 -11.89
N TYR A 222 1.47 7.88 -10.81
CA TYR A 222 0.33 8.13 -9.92
C TYR A 222 0.65 7.67 -8.49
N ASN A 223 -0.06 8.28 -7.54
CA ASN A 223 0.03 7.88 -6.14
C ASN A 223 -0.79 6.61 -5.91
N ARG A 224 -0.31 5.77 -4.99
CA ARG A 224 -0.91 4.50 -4.64
C ARG A 224 -1.10 4.45 -3.13
N LEU A 225 -2.26 3.97 -2.69
CA LEU A 225 -2.47 3.59 -1.30
C LEU A 225 -2.14 2.11 -1.14
N TYR A 226 -1.40 1.79 -0.09
CA TYR A 226 -1.04 0.45 0.30
C TYR A 226 -1.71 0.19 1.64
N THR A 227 -2.70 -0.70 1.66
CA THR A 227 -3.39 -1.14 2.87
C THR A 227 -2.92 -2.53 3.22
N VAL A 228 -2.08 -2.63 4.26
CA VAL A 228 -1.58 -3.88 4.82
C VAL A 228 -2.45 -4.23 6.02
N THR A 229 -3.28 -5.26 5.93
CA THR A 229 -4.19 -5.69 7.00
C THR A 229 -3.84 -7.08 7.45
N GLY A 230 -3.38 -7.21 8.70
CA GLY A 230 -3.33 -8.48 9.41
C GLY A 230 -4.63 -8.75 10.15
N GLN A 231 -5.17 -9.97 10.06
CA GLN A 231 -6.34 -10.40 10.84
C GLN A 231 -5.98 -11.57 11.75
N PHE A 232 -6.65 -11.68 12.90
CA PHE A 232 -6.68 -12.86 13.79
C PHE A 232 -8.03 -12.94 14.52
N THR A 233 -8.40 -14.09 15.08
CA THR A 233 -9.60 -14.23 15.94
C THR A 233 -9.28 -14.10 17.43
N ASP A 234 -10.26 -13.74 18.25
CA ASP A 234 -10.15 -13.70 19.73
C ASP A 234 -9.65 -15.04 20.32
N ASP A 235 -9.87 -16.16 19.63
CA ASP A 235 -9.48 -17.52 20.05
C ASP A 235 -8.01 -17.90 19.75
N GLU A 236 -7.23 -17.04 19.10
CA GLU A 236 -5.83 -17.34 18.70
C GLU A 236 -4.79 -16.96 19.76
N SER A 237 -3.65 -17.69 19.79
CA SER A 237 -2.55 -17.42 20.72
C SER A 237 -2.03 -15.99 20.59
N ALA A 238 -1.65 -15.39 21.74
CA ALA A 238 -0.94 -14.11 21.80
C ALA A 238 0.39 -14.14 21.01
N GLU A 239 0.94 -15.33 20.72
CA GLU A 239 2.07 -15.52 19.83
C GLU A 239 1.70 -15.21 18.38
N GLN A 240 0.53 -15.66 17.89
CA GLN A 240 0.09 -15.40 16.51
C GLN A 240 -0.26 -13.93 16.31
N SER A 241 -0.96 -13.29 17.25
CA SER A 241 -1.23 -11.84 17.18
C SER A 241 0.07 -11.03 17.22
N SER A 242 1.07 -11.46 18.01
CA SER A 242 2.43 -10.90 17.99
C SER A 242 3.13 -11.12 16.64
N LYS A 243 3.05 -12.33 16.06
CA LYS A 243 3.61 -12.70 14.73
C LYS A 243 3.02 -11.84 13.62
N ILE A 244 1.71 -11.62 13.63
CA ILE A 244 0.98 -10.74 12.70
C ILE A 244 1.39 -9.28 12.90
N GLN A 245 1.40 -8.78 14.15
CA GLN A 245 1.81 -7.40 14.42
C GLN A 245 3.26 -7.14 14.01
N LYS A 246 4.20 -8.08 14.23
CA LYS A 246 5.58 -8.00 13.72
C LYS A 246 5.58 -7.91 12.19
N THR A 247 4.86 -8.81 11.52
CA THR A 247 4.73 -8.88 10.06
C THR A 247 4.26 -7.53 9.48
N VAL A 248 3.12 -7.02 9.93
CA VAL A 248 2.55 -5.76 9.41
C VAL A 248 3.43 -4.55 9.75
N LYS A 249 4.02 -4.49 10.96
CA LYS A 249 4.95 -3.39 11.35
C LYS A 249 6.29 -3.42 10.60
N SER A 250 6.63 -4.51 9.92
CA SER A 250 7.85 -4.64 9.12
C SER A 250 7.71 -4.08 7.69
N PHE A 251 6.47 -3.84 7.22
CA PHE A 251 6.21 -3.32 5.87
C PHE A 251 6.84 -1.94 5.68
N LYS A 252 7.50 -1.74 4.53
CA LYS A 252 8.05 -0.46 4.09
C LYS A 252 8.10 -0.38 2.56
N PHE A 253 8.23 0.84 2.05
CA PHE A 253 8.51 1.10 0.63
C PHE A 253 10.00 0.93 0.31
N ILE A 254 10.31 0.75 -0.98
CA ILE A 254 11.68 0.64 -1.54
C ILE A 254 11.87 1.59 -2.74
#